data_AF-A0ABD0TTA7-F1
#
_entry.id   AF-A0ABD0TTA7-F1
#
_cell.length_a   1.000
_cell.length_b   1.000
_cell.length_c   1.000
_cell.angle_alpha   90.00
_cell.angle_beta   90.00
_cell.angle_gamma   90.00
#
_symmetry.space_group_name_H-M   'P 1'
#
loop_
_entity.id
_entity.type
_entity.pdbx_description
1 polymer ?
#
loop_
_entity_poly.entity_id
_entity_poly.type
_entity_poly.pdbx_seq_one_letter_code
_entity_poly.pdbx_strand_id
1 'polypeptide(L)'
;MCGRARCTLNAAQVARACGLQDDDADSVRTVEMDRFHPSYNVSPGSYLPVFAARRDVQGSQVGDLCGAVHCMKWGLIPSFTKKTEKPDHYRMFNARSESAKEKASFRRLIPHNRCLVAVEGYYEWKKDGSKKQPYYIHFKDGRPLVFAALYDLWKESEG
;
A
#
# COMPACT_ATOMS: atom_id res chain seq x y z
N MET A 1 -0.60 -12.48 -9.58
CA MET A 1 -0.56 -11.06 -9.19
C MET A 1 -1.65 -10.90 -8.16
N CYS A 2 -1.30 -10.54 -6.92
CA CYS A 2 -2.28 -10.48 -5.84
C CYS A 2 -3.28 -9.33 -6.10
N GLY A 3 -4.58 -9.66 -6.12
CA GLY A 3 -5.66 -8.70 -6.36
C GLY A 3 -6.69 -8.64 -5.23
N ARG A 4 -6.47 -9.40 -4.16
CA ARG A 4 -7.32 -9.41 -2.97
C ARG A 4 -6.47 -9.61 -1.72
N ALA A 5 -6.83 -8.93 -0.64
CA ALA A 5 -6.16 -9.08 0.65
C ALA A 5 -7.12 -9.05 1.83
N ARG A 6 -6.63 -9.49 2.99
CA ARG A 6 -7.24 -9.22 4.29
C ARG A 6 -6.46 -8.05 4.90
N CYS A 7 -7.14 -6.96 5.21
CA CYS A 7 -6.55 -5.81 5.86
C CYS A 7 -7.51 -5.31 6.95
N THR A 8 -7.25 -5.70 8.19
CA THR A 8 -7.96 -5.19 9.37
C THR A 8 -7.02 -4.49 10.36
N LEU A 9 -5.78 -4.22 9.95
CA LEU A 9 -4.77 -3.58 10.77
C LEU A 9 -5.10 -2.10 11.00
N ASN A 10 -5.02 -1.66 12.24
CA ASN A 10 -5.07 -0.23 12.57
C ASN A 10 -3.73 0.46 12.27
N ALA A 11 -3.69 1.79 12.39
CA ALA A 11 -2.49 2.57 12.06
C ALA A 11 -1.25 2.15 12.87
N ALA A 12 -1.39 1.95 14.19
CA ALA A 12 -0.29 1.54 15.05
C ALA A 12 0.25 0.14 14.67
N GLN A 13 -0.63 -0.80 14.34
CA GLN A 13 -0.23 -2.13 13.85
C GLN A 13 0.51 -2.06 12.51
N VAL A 14 0.09 -1.17 11.59
CA VAL A 14 0.80 -0.95 10.33
C VAL A 14 2.17 -0.33 10.58
N ALA A 15 2.28 0.66 11.46
CA ALA A 15 3.53 1.30 11.84
C ALA A 15 4.52 0.30 12.45
N ARG A 16 4.09 -0.51 13.44
CA ARG A 16 4.90 -1.59 14.03
C ARG A 16 5.36 -2.60 12.98
N ALA A 17 4.46 -3.05 12.11
CA ALA A 17 4.81 -3.98 11.05
C ALA A 17 5.87 -3.41 10.10
N CYS A 18 5.89 -2.08 9.92
CA CYS A 18 6.87 -1.37 9.08
C CYS A 18 8.18 -1.01 9.81
N GLY A 19 8.32 -1.38 11.09
CA GLY A 19 9.57 -1.24 11.86
C GLY A 19 9.63 -0.06 12.82
N LEU A 20 8.52 0.65 13.09
CA LEU A 20 8.48 1.61 14.19
C LEU A 20 8.51 0.89 15.54
N GLN A 21 9.21 1.48 16.51
CA GLN A 21 9.15 1.03 17.91
C GLN A 21 7.75 1.25 18.48
N ASP A 22 7.41 0.57 19.57
CA ASP A 22 6.04 0.54 20.10
C ASP A 22 5.53 1.94 20.46
N ASP A 23 6.31 2.75 21.19
CA ASP A 23 5.94 4.12 21.60
C ASP A 23 5.72 5.05 20.38
N ASP A 24 6.58 4.94 19.37
CA ASP A 24 6.47 5.71 18.12
C ASP A 24 5.29 5.25 17.26
N ALA A 25 5.00 3.96 17.27
CA ALA A 25 3.90 3.39 16.50
C ALA A 25 2.54 3.76 17.10
N ASP A 26 2.42 3.79 18.43
CA ASP A 26 1.18 4.17 19.11
C ASP A 26 0.88 5.67 18.96
N SER A 27 1.91 6.49 18.77
CA SER A 27 1.80 7.93 18.51
C SER A 27 1.93 8.30 17.03
N VAL A 28 1.94 7.32 16.12
CA VAL A 28 2.20 7.55 14.69
C VAL A 28 1.21 8.53 14.09
N ARG A 29 1.72 9.52 13.34
CA ARG A 29 0.88 10.45 12.61
C ARG A 29 0.02 9.69 11.59
N THR A 30 -1.29 9.91 11.64
CA THR A 30 -2.24 9.38 10.66
C THR A 30 -2.73 10.47 9.70
N VAL A 31 -3.02 10.09 8.46
CA VAL A 31 -3.56 11.01 7.43
C VAL A 31 -4.74 10.33 6.71
N GLU A 32 -5.92 10.98 6.73
CA GLU A 32 -7.16 10.54 6.06
C GLU A 32 -7.65 9.13 6.47
N MET A 33 -7.32 8.68 7.69
CA MET A 33 -7.64 7.33 8.18
C MET A 33 -9.14 7.08 8.38
N ASP A 34 -9.98 8.12 8.40
CA ASP A 34 -11.44 8.04 8.39
C ASP A 34 -11.99 7.31 7.14
N ARG A 35 -11.23 7.27 6.05
CA ARG A 35 -11.62 6.57 4.81
C ARG A 35 -11.38 5.06 4.88
N PHE A 36 -10.58 4.59 5.85
CA PHE A 36 -10.23 3.18 5.96
C PHE A 36 -11.35 2.39 6.62
N HIS A 37 -11.76 1.30 5.97
CA HIS A 37 -12.75 0.36 6.48
C HIS A 37 -12.11 -1.03 6.57
N PRO A 38 -11.81 -1.53 7.78
CA PRO A 38 -11.26 -2.87 8.00
C PRO A 38 -12.08 -3.93 7.27
N SER A 39 -11.42 -4.80 6.51
CA SER A 39 -12.10 -5.84 5.75
C SER A 39 -11.24 -7.09 5.56
N TYR A 40 -11.89 -8.24 5.65
CA TYR A 40 -11.28 -9.55 5.34
C TYR A 40 -11.08 -9.76 3.84
N ASN A 41 -11.57 -8.86 3.00
CA ASN A 41 -11.59 -9.00 1.55
C ASN A 41 -11.55 -7.65 0.82
N VAL A 42 -10.42 -6.95 0.92
CA VAL A 42 -10.15 -5.71 0.17
C VAL A 42 -9.73 -6.02 -1.27
N SER A 43 -10.01 -5.12 -2.20
CA SER A 43 -9.69 -5.22 -3.63
C SER A 43 -9.13 -3.90 -4.18
N PRO A 44 -8.62 -3.85 -5.42
CA PRO A 44 -8.35 -2.57 -6.08
C PRO A 44 -9.55 -1.64 -6.02
N GLY A 45 -9.29 -0.36 -5.76
CA GLY A 45 -10.29 0.67 -5.47
C GLY A 45 -10.60 0.85 -3.98
N SER A 46 -10.29 -0.13 -3.12
CA SER A 46 -10.41 0.02 -1.66
C SER A 46 -9.33 0.95 -1.10
N TYR A 47 -9.63 1.61 0.01
CA TYR A 47 -8.65 2.36 0.79
C TYR A 47 -7.90 1.43 1.75
N LEU A 48 -6.58 1.56 1.82
CA LEU A 48 -5.70 0.79 2.70
C LEU A 48 -4.79 1.74 3.50
N PRO A 49 -4.46 1.40 4.76
CA PRO A 49 -3.41 2.07 5.49
C PRO A 49 -2.05 1.69 4.91
N VAL A 50 -1.25 2.70 4.59
CA VAL A 50 0.11 2.54 4.06
C VAL A 50 1.07 3.39 4.85
N PHE A 51 2.23 2.83 5.18
CA PHE A 51 3.27 3.57 5.86
C PHE A 51 4.18 4.26 4.84
N ALA A 52 4.33 5.57 4.96
CA ALA A 52 5.27 6.36 4.17
C ALA A 52 6.31 6.98 5.11
N ALA A 53 7.57 6.57 4.93
CA ALA A 53 8.69 7.12 5.69
C ALA A 53 9.00 8.56 5.26
N ARG A 54 9.29 9.44 6.21
CA ARG A 54 9.92 10.72 5.93
C ARG A 54 11.41 10.47 5.69
N ARG A 55 11.98 11.11 4.68
CA ARG A 55 13.39 10.92 4.33
C ARG A 55 14.35 11.89 5.01
N ASP A 56 13.84 12.89 5.71
CA ASP A 56 14.66 14.05 6.06
C ASP A 56 14.22 14.63 7.40
N VAL A 57 14.44 13.89 8.49
CA VAL A 57 14.58 14.56 9.79
C VAL A 57 16.07 14.84 9.96
N GLN A 58 16.43 16.11 9.82
CA GLN A 58 17.79 16.59 10.01
C GLN A 58 18.22 16.26 11.44
N GLY A 59 19.16 15.33 11.61
CA GLY A 59 19.60 14.82 12.92
C GLY A 59 19.15 13.40 13.27
N SER A 60 18.36 12.72 12.42
CA SER A 60 18.02 11.30 12.60
C SER A 60 19.27 10.43 12.65
N GLN A 61 19.39 9.63 13.70
CA GLN A 61 20.39 8.57 13.79
C GLN A 61 20.00 7.42 12.85
N VAL A 62 20.98 6.58 12.50
CA VAL A 62 20.73 5.30 11.81
C VAL A 62 19.85 4.44 12.71
N GLY A 63 18.55 4.40 12.44
CA GLY A 63 17.55 3.69 13.27
C GLY A 63 16.28 4.48 13.53
N ASP A 64 16.30 5.80 13.39
CA ASP A 64 15.13 6.67 13.63
C ASP A 64 14.18 6.64 12.42
N LEU A 65 13.35 5.60 12.32
CA LEU A 65 12.35 5.49 11.27
C LEU A 65 11.15 6.42 11.59
N CYS A 66 11.21 7.65 11.09
CA CYS A 66 10.08 8.59 11.17
C CYS A 66 9.17 8.47 9.95
N GLY A 67 7.85 8.48 10.14
CA GLY A 67 6.90 8.42 9.03
C GLY A 67 5.48 8.74 9.45
N ALA A 68 4.54 8.49 8.53
CA ALA A 68 3.12 8.60 8.80
C ALA A 68 2.39 7.42 8.15
N VAL A 69 1.26 7.04 8.75
CA VAL A 69 0.32 6.11 8.14
C VAL A 69 -0.72 6.91 7.37
N HIS A 70 -0.72 6.74 6.06
CA HIS A 70 -1.67 7.36 5.16
C HIS A 70 -2.74 6.36 4.75
N CYS A 71 -3.98 6.82 4.65
CA CYS A 71 -5.02 6.06 3.99
C CYS A 71 -4.97 6.35 2.48
N MET A 72 -4.57 5.36 1.68
CA MET A 72 -4.42 5.51 0.23
C MET A 72 -5.29 4.50 -0.53
N LYS A 73 -5.74 4.88 -1.72
CA LYS A 73 -6.54 3.97 -2.57
C LYS A 73 -5.63 2.98 -3.30
N TRP A 74 -5.95 1.69 -3.23
CA TRP A 74 -5.21 0.64 -3.92
C TRP A 74 -5.52 0.66 -5.43
N GLY A 75 -4.57 1.10 -6.24
CA GLY A 75 -4.72 1.22 -7.69
C GLY A 75 -4.22 2.57 -8.16
N LEU A 76 -2.99 2.59 -8.67
CA LEU A 76 -2.26 3.80 -9.00
C LEU A 76 -2.94 4.58 -10.13
N ILE A 77 -3.18 5.87 -9.91
CA ILE A 77 -3.53 6.81 -10.97
C ILE A 77 -2.33 7.77 -11.14
N PRO A 78 -1.65 7.75 -12.30
CA PRO A 78 -0.54 8.66 -12.55
C PRO A 78 -1.00 10.12 -12.47
N SER A 79 -0.16 10.99 -11.89
CA SER A 79 -0.44 12.41 -11.70
C SER A 79 -0.66 13.16 -13.02
N PHE A 80 -0.16 12.62 -14.14
CA PHE A 80 -0.36 13.15 -15.48
C PHE A 80 -1.61 12.60 -16.19
N THR A 81 -2.39 11.71 -15.57
CA THR A 81 -3.69 11.28 -16.10
C THR A 81 -4.62 12.49 -16.20
N LYS A 82 -5.26 12.68 -17.36
CA LYS A 82 -6.11 13.85 -17.58
C LYS A 82 -7.31 13.80 -16.65
N LYS A 83 -7.69 14.99 -16.18
CA LYS A 83 -8.87 15.22 -15.35
C LYS A 83 -10.20 14.77 -15.97
N THR A 84 -10.27 14.74 -17.31
CA THR A 84 -11.43 14.25 -18.07
C THR A 84 -11.50 12.72 -18.18
N GLU A 85 -10.43 12.01 -17.81
CA GLU A 85 -10.39 10.54 -17.86
C GLU A 85 -10.96 9.96 -16.57
N LYS A 86 -11.86 8.97 -16.70
CA LYS A 86 -12.37 8.23 -15.55
C LYS A 86 -11.23 7.42 -14.91
N PRO A 87 -10.93 7.60 -13.61
CA PRO A 87 -9.92 6.80 -12.92
C PRO A 87 -10.25 5.31 -12.95
N ASP A 88 -9.26 4.49 -13.31
CA ASP A 88 -9.37 3.03 -13.31
C ASP A 88 -8.30 2.41 -12.40
N HIS A 89 -8.72 2.09 -11.18
CA HIS A 89 -7.87 1.50 -10.15
C HIS A 89 -7.48 0.03 -10.43
N TYR A 90 -8.11 -0.63 -11.40
CA TYR A 90 -7.80 -2.02 -11.77
C TYR A 90 -6.70 -2.13 -12.83
N ARG A 91 -6.25 -1.01 -13.43
CA ARG A 91 -5.18 -1.03 -14.43
C ARG A 91 -3.78 -1.10 -13.83
N MET A 92 -3.56 -0.42 -12.71
CA MET A 92 -2.23 -0.23 -12.12
C MET A 92 -2.20 -0.51 -10.62
N PHE A 93 -2.84 -1.60 -10.20
CA PHE A 93 -2.82 -2.07 -8.80
C PHE A 93 -1.60 -2.94 -8.46
N ASN A 94 -0.84 -3.40 -9.47
CA ASN A 94 0.43 -4.12 -9.32
C ASN A 94 1.49 -3.53 -10.25
N ALA A 95 2.75 -3.53 -9.79
CA ALA A 95 3.91 -3.17 -10.59
C ALA A 95 4.90 -4.35 -10.63
N ARG A 96 5.19 -4.86 -11.83
CA ARG A 96 6.19 -5.93 -12.01
C ARG A 96 7.58 -5.36 -11.80
N SER A 97 8.33 -5.89 -10.84
CA SER A 97 9.68 -5.44 -10.49
C SER A 97 10.63 -5.38 -11.69
N GLU A 98 10.48 -6.32 -12.61
CA GLU A 98 11.25 -6.52 -13.83
C GLU A 98 11.14 -5.33 -14.79
N SER A 99 9.99 -4.65 -14.82
CA SER A 99 9.70 -3.54 -15.75
C SER A 99 9.38 -2.21 -15.06
N ALA A 100 9.40 -2.18 -13.72
CA ALA A 100 9.02 -0.99 -12.95
C ALA A 100 9.96 0.20 -13.24
N LYS A 101 11.24 -0.08 -13.54
CA LYS A 101 12.25 0.93 -13.90
C LYS A 101 12.13 1.45 -15.34
N GLU A 102 11.28 0.87 -16.17
CA GLU A 102 11.12 1.25 -17.58
C GLU A 102 9.82 2.03 -17.80
N LYS A 103 8.72 1.56 -17.19
CA LYS A 103 7.39 2.15 -17.37
C LYS A 103 7.30 3.54 -16.73
N ALA A 104 6.96 4.56 -17.54
CA ALA A 104 6.86 5.96 -17.09
C ALA A 104 5.94 6.16 -15.87
N SER A 105 4.84 5.42 -15.77
CA SER A 105 3.92 5.47 -14.64
C SER A 105 4.58 5.13 -13.29
N PHE A 106 5.59 4.24 -13.30
CA PHE A 106 6.26 3.73 -12.10
C PHE A 106 7.68 4.29 -11.91
N ARG A 107 8.49 4.37 -12.99
CA ARG A 107 9.92 4.73 -12.95
C ARG A 107 10.18 6.03 -12.18
N ARG A 108 9.35 7.06 -12.41
CA ARG A 108 9.47 8.37 -11.74
C ARG A 108 9.16 8.34 -10.24
N LEU A 109 8.42 7.33 -9.78
CA LEU A 109 8.00 7.18 -8.38
C LEU A 109 9.05 6.47 -7.55
N ILE A 110 9.85 5.58 -8.15
CA ILE A 110 10.85 4.78 -7.45
C ILE A 110 11.79 5.64 -6.59
N PRO A 111 12.30 6.79 -7.07
CA PRO A 111 13.17 7.62 -6.26
C PRO A 111 12.43 8.24 -5.08
N HIS A 112 11.22 8.79 -5.24
CA HIS A 112 10.59 9.71 -4.26
C HIS A 112 9.32 9.22 -3.56
N ASN A 113 8.58 8.28 -4.15
CA ASN A 113 7.24 7.92 -3.71
C ASN A 113 7.12 6.42 -3.43
N ARG A 114 7.93 5.95 -2.48
CA ARG A 114 7.88 4.57 -1.97
C ARG A 114 7.08 4.56 -0.68
N CYS A 115 6.25 3.54 -0.52
CA CYS A 115 5.55 3.26 0.73
C CYS A 115 5.56 1.76 1.01
N LEU A 116 5.13 1.40 2.21
CA LEU A 116 4.96 0.02 2.66
C LEU A 116 3.47 -0.25 2.90
N VAL A 117 2.99 -1.36 2.40
CA VAL A 117 1.61 -1.83 2.60
C VAL A 117 1.67 -3.05 3.51
N ALA A 118 1.11 -2.94 4.71
CA ALA A 118 1.02 -4.06 5.64
C ALA A 118 -0.39 -4.68 5.60
N VAL A 119 -0.47 -6.00 5.48
CA VAL A 119 -1.74 -6.77 5.47
C VAL A 119 -1.54 -8.10 6.19
N GLU A 120 -2.57 -8.65 6.80
CA GLU A 120 -2.44 -9.96 7.48
C GLU A 120 -2.20 -11.09 6.47
N GLY A 121 -2.71 -10.95 5.25
CA GLY A 121 -2.46 -11.91 4.18
C GLY A 121 -3.14 -11.51 2.87
N TYR A 122 -2.83 -12.23 1.81
CA TYR A 122 -3.46 -12.03 0.50
C TYR A 122 -4.06 -13.32 -0.05
N TYR A 123 -4.95 -13.17 -1.03
CA TYR A 123 -5.58 -14.30 -1.69
C TYR A 123 -5.06 -14.47 -3.10
N GLU A 124 -4.83 -15.73 -3.49
CA GLU A 124 -4.54 -16.10 -4.88
C GLU A 124 -5.35 -17.30 -5.32
N TRP A 125 -5.60 -17.38 -6.63
CA TRP A 125 -6.42 -18.45 -7.22
C TRP A 125 -5.52 -19.38 -8.03
N LYS A 126 -5.33 -20.60 -7.53
CA LYS A 126 -4.69 -21.66 -8.29
C LYS A 126 -5.68 -22.16 -9.34
N LYS A 127 -5.29 -22.16 -10.61
CA LYS A 127 -6.05 -22.81 -11.67
C LYS A 127 -5.94 -24.32 -11.50
N ASP A 128 -7.08 -24.99 -11.43
CA ASP A 128 -7.19 -26.44 -11.35
C ASP A 128 -8.18 -26.91 -12.42
N GLY A 129 -7.64 -27.23 -13.60
CA GLY A 129 -8.43 -27.45 -14.80
C GLY A 129 -9.29 -26.22 -15.17
N SER A 130 -10.62 -26.39 -15.16
CA SER A 130 -11.62 -25.33 -15.39
C SER A 130 -12.02 -24.57 -14.12
N LYS A 131 -11.67 -25.08 -12.93
CA LYS A 131 -11.98 -24.46 -11.65
C LYS A 131 -10.82 -23.58 -11.16
N LYS A 132 -11.14 -22.68 -10.23
CA LYS A 132 -10.15 -21.85 -9.53
C LYS A 132 -10.29 -22.07 -8.03
N GLN A 133 -9.26 -22.63 -7.41
CA GLN A 133 -9.21 -22.80 -5.96
C GLN A 133 -8.59 -21.55 -5.31
N PRO A 134 -9.32 -20.82 -4.44
CA PRO A 134 -8.74 -19.74 -3.65
C PRO A 134 -7.83 -20.29 -2.55
N TYR A 135 -6.70 -19.62 -2.35
CA TYR A 135 -5.78 -19.83 -1.23
C TYR A 135 -5.59 -18.51 -0.49
N TYR A 136 -5.50 -18.59 0.84
CA TYR A 136 -5.07 -17.49 1.69
C TYR A 136 -3.60 -17.69 2.06
N ILE A 137 -2.77 -16.69 1.79
CA ILE A 137 -1.31 -16.75 1.96
C ILE A 137 -0.92 -15.74 3.02
N HIS A 138 -0.27 -16.22 4.08
CA HIS A 138 0.17 -15.45 5.25
C HIS A 138 1.39 -16.10 5.92
N PHE A 139 2.06 -15.39 6.83
CA PHE A 139 3.12 -15.99 7.65
C PHE A 139 2.56 -16.95 8.70
N LYS A 140 3.30 -18.03 8.99
CA LYS A 140 2.89 -19.08 9.93
C LYS A 140 2.71 -18.57 11.37
N ASP A 141 3.50 -17.57 11.75
CA ASP A 141 3.48 -16.94 13.09
C ASP A 141 2.40 -15.85 13.23
N GLY A 142 1.60 -15.61 12.18
CA GLY A 142 0.51 -14.64 12.20
C GLY A 142 0.94 -13.18 12.07
N ARG A 143 2.24 -12.90 11.90
CA ARG A 143 2.70 -11.52 11.70
C ARG A 143 2.23 -10.98 10.33
N PRO A 144 2.01 -9.66 10.19
CA PRO A 144 1.66 -9.07 8.90
C PRO A 144 2.69 -9.32 7.80
N LEU A 145 2.21 -9.46 6.56
CA LEU A 145 3.02 -9.32 5.36
C LEU A 145 3.23 -7.83 5.08
N VAL A 146 4.45 -7.44 4.71
CA VAL A 146 4.78 -6.06 4.32
C VAL A 146 5.24 -6.05 2.86
N PHE A 147 4.49 -5.34 2.01
CA PHE A 147 4.77 -5.21 0.59
C PHE A 147 5.45 -3.87 0.30
N ALA A 148 6.48 -3.91 -0.56
CA ALA A 148 7.00 -2.70 -1.19
C ALA A 148 5.97 -2.15 -2.18
N ALA A 149 5.66 -0.87 -2.08
CA ALA A 149 4.68 -0.20 -2.91
C ALA A 149 5.17 1.17 -3.41
N LEU A 150 4.50 1.65 -4.46
CA LEU A 150 4.66 2.98 -5.01
C LEU A 150 3.33 3.71 -4.87
N TYR A 151 3.39 5.00 -4.57
CA TYR A 151 2.21 5.87 -4.53
C TYR A 151 2.38 7.08 -5.45
N ASP A 152 1.29 7.73 -5.79
CA ASP A 152 1.31 8.99 -6.53
C ASP A 152 0.17 9.88 -6.08
N LEU A 153 0.28 11.16 -6.40
CA LEU A 153 -0.69 12.19 -6.05
C LEU A 153 -1.40 12.64 -7.34
N TRP A 154 -2.62 12.15 -7.53
CA TRP A 154 -3.51 12.62 -8.58
C TRP A 154 -4.64 13.42 -7.93
N LYS A 155 -4.80 14.68 -8.35
CA LYS A 155 -5.90 15.54 -7.91
C LYS A 155 -7.02 15.45 -8.92
N GLU A 156 -8.17 14.97 -8.46
CA GLU A 156 -9.40 15.01 -9.24
C GLU A 156 -9.75 16.46 -9.58
N SER A 157 -10.46 16.66 -10.69
CA SER A 157 -10.80 17.99 -11.19
C SER A 157 -11.63 18.79 -10.22
N GLU A 158 -12.50 18.13 -9.45
CA GLU A 158 -13.48 18.76 -8.57
C GLU A 158 -13.83 17.84 -7.41
N GLY A 159 -13.93 18.46 -6.24
CA GLY A 159 -14.11 17.91 -4.91
C GLY A 159 -13.64 18.94 -3.90
#